data_AF-A0A1B6JK84-F1
#
_entry.id   AF-A0A1B6JK84-F1
#
_cell.length_a   1.000
_cell.length_b   1.000
_cell.length_c   1.000
_cell.angle_alpha   90.00
_cell.angle_beta   90.00
_cell.angle_gamma   90.00
#
_symmetry.space_group_name_H-M   'P 1'
#
loop_
_entity.id
_entity.type
_entity.pdbx_description
1 polymer ?
#
loop_
_entity_poly.entity_id
_entity_poly.type
_entity_poly.pdbx_seq_one_letter_code
_entity_poly.pdbx_strand_id
1 'polypeptide(L)'
;MKWEKRYKTVHRLKPEPNYSEFNNKTPTELFELFFCNDIIELLVKESITYRRQKNNNNISVCYEEMKCFLAILLLSGYKQVPSKRNYWENELDVKNSFVSEAMRRDRFFYIMRYLHCADCSKLDADDRYSKLRPMLNILKKGFLDEYKGDTELSLMSR
;
A
#
# COMPACT_ATOMS: atom_id res chain seq x y z
N MET A 1 -29.67 -14.48 -38.00
CA MET A 1 -30.26 -14.19 -36.68
C MET A 1 -29.33 -13.20 -35.96
N LYS A 2 -29.61 -11.90 -36.04
CA LYS A 2 -28.79 -10.85 -35.41
C LYS A 2 -29.25 -10.67 -33.97
N TRP A 3 -28.35 -10.87 -33.02
CA TRP A 3 -28.61 -10.56 -31.62
C TRP A 3 -28.46 -9.04 -31.41
N GLU A 4 -29.56 -8.36 -31.09
CA GLU A 4 -29.52 -6.97 -30.63
C GLU A 4 -29.51 -6.93 -29.10
N LYS A 5 -28.46 -6.33 -28.53
CA LYS A 5 -28.40 -6.06 -27.09
C LYS A 5 -29.39 -4.95 -26.76
N ARG A 6 -30.56 -5.33 -26.23
CA ARG A 6 -31.52 -4.37 -25.66
C ARG A 6 -31.02 -3.93 -24.28
N TYR A 7 -30.18 -2.91 -24.25
CA TYR A 7 -29.91 -2.17 -23.02
C TYR A 7 -31.18 -1.38 -22.66
N LYS A 8 -31.95 -1.85 -21.67
CA LYS A 8 -32.95 -1.00 -21.03
C LYS A 8 -32.21 -0.03 -20.12
N THR A 9 -31.87 1.13 -20.65
CA THR A 9 -31.29 2.22 -19.86
C THR A 9 -32.38 2.78 -18.95
N VAL A 10 -32.53 2.21 -17.76
CA VAL A 10 -33.20 2.92 -16.68
C VAL A 10 -32.20 3.98 -16.24
N HIS A 11 -32.32 5.18 -16.80
CA HIS A 11 -31.62 6.38 -16.32
C HIS A 11 -32.15 6.74 -14.93
N ARG A 12 -31.87 5.92 -13.92
CA ARG A 12 -31.84 6.40 -12.55
C ARG A 12 -30.60 7.29 -12.48
N LEU A 13 -30.79 8.60 -12.57
CA LEU A 13 -29.79 9.58 -12.17
C LEU A 13 -29.41 9.24 -10.73
N LYS A 14 -28.31 8.52 -10.56
CA LYS A 14 -27.67 8.45 -9.25
C LYS A 14 -27.14 9.87 -8.97
N PRO A 15 -27.32 10.39 -7.75
CA PRO A 15 -26.74 11.68 -7.41
C PRO A 15 -25.23 11.64 -7.68
N GLU A 16 -24.72 12.72 -8.27
CA GLU A 16 -23.28 12.88 -8.48
C GLU A 16 -22.54 12.71 -7.15
N PRO A 17 -21.42 11.98 -7.14
CA PRO A 17 -20.68 11.75 -5.92
C PRO A 17 -20.14 13.07 -5.37
N ASN A 18 -20.39 13.31 -4.08
CA ASN A 18 -19.91 14.52 -3.41
C ASN A 18 -18.59 14.23 -2.67
N TYR A 19 -17.51 14.84 -3.15
CA TYR A 19 -16.16 14.73 -2.59
C TYR A 19 -15.74 16.00 -1.82
N SER A 20 -16.66 16.92 -1.51
CA SER A 20 -16.33 18.22 -0.88
C SER A 20 -15.61 18.09 0.47
N GLU A 21 -15.81 16.99 1.18
CA GLU A 21 -15.14 16.70 2.46
C GLU A 21 -13.61 16.54 2.32
N PHE A 22 -13.13 16.29 1.10
CA PHE A 22 -11.71 16.10 0.79
C PHE A 22 -11.01 17.39 0.33
N ASN A 23 -11.74 18.47 0.04
CA ASN A 23 -11.20 19.70 -0.56
C ASN A 23 -10.09 20.36 0.26
N ASN A 24 -10.09 20.18 1.58
CA ASN A 24 -9.12 20.80 2.49
C ASN A 24 -8.06 19.82 3.00
N LYS A 25 -7.99 18.60 2.45
CA LYS A 25 -6.98 17.61 2.83
C LYS A 25 -5.73 17.77 1.97
N THR A 26 -4.58 17.66 2.62
CA THR A 26 -3.30 17.53 1.96
C THR A 26 -3.18 16.17 1.24
N PRO A 27 -2.27 16.04 0.25
CA PRO A 27 -2.01 14.75 -0.39
C PRO A 27 -1.66 13.63 0.59
N THR A 28 -0.95 13.95 1.68
CA THR A 28 -0.61 12.99 2.74
C THR A 28 -1.85 12.53 3.49
N GLU A 29 -2.73 13.45 3.89
CA GLU A 29 -3.97 13.09 4.59
C GLU A 29 -4.90 12.25 3.71
N LEU A 30 -4.93 12.51 2.40
CA LEU A 30 -5.68 11.68 1.44
C LEU A 30 -5.08 10.27 1.31
N PHE A 31 -3.75 10.17 1.28
CA PHE A 31 -3.07 8.87 1.24
C PHE A 31 -3.32 8.05 2.52
N GLU A 32 -3.31 8.71 3.67
CA GLU A 32 -3.52 8.09 4.98
C GLU A 32 -4.97 7.62 5.22
N LEU A 33 -5.93 8.01 4.37
CA LEU A 33 -7.26 7.38 4.36
C LEU A 33 -7.18 5.88 3.99
N PHE A 34 -6.23 5.50 3.14
CA PHE A 34 -6.06 4.12 2.68
C PHE A 34 -4.89 3.42 3.38
N PHE A 35 -3.74 4.08 3.47
CA PHE A 35 -2.58 3.63 4.25
C PHE A 35 -2.65 4.17 5.68
N CYS A 36 -3.75 3.83 6.35
CA CYS A 36 -4.05 4.27 7.70
C CYS A 36 -3.16 3.58 8.76
N ASN A 37 -3.29 4.04 10.00
CA ASN A 37 -2.52 3.51 11.14
C ASN A 37 -2.64 1.98 11.27
N ASP A 38 -3.83 1.41 11.03
CA ASP A 38 -4.07 -0.04 11.10
C ASP A 38 -3.15 -0.82 10.15
N ILE A 39 -2.88 -0.29 8.95
CA ILE A 39 -1.95 -0.91 8.00
C ILE A 39 -0.53 -0.82 8.54
N ILE A 40 -0.11 0.34 9.04
CA ILE A 40 1.24 0.53 9.55
C ILE A 40 1.49 -0.40 10.75
N GLU A 41 0.56 -0.45 11.69
CA GLU A 41 0.63 -1.30 12.88
C GLU A 41 0.65 -2.78 12.51
N LEU A 42 -0.20 -3.20 11.56
CA LEU A 42 -0.17 -4.56 11.02
C LEU A 42 1.21 -4.90 10.45
N LEU A 43 1.76 -4.05 9.58
CA LEU A 43 3.05 -4.28 8.95
C LEU A 43 4.18 -4.36 9.99
N VAL A 44 4.19 -3.47 10.99
CA VAL A 44 5.17 -3.50 12.08
C VAL A 44 5.05 -4.81 12.86
N LYS A 45 3.84 -5.13 13.34
CA LYS A 45 3.58 -6.32 14.16
C LYS A 45 4.02 -7.60 13.44
N GLU A 46 3.55 -7.80 12.20
CA GLU A 46 3.80 -9.04 11.48
C GLU A 46 5.26 -9.16 11.03
N SER A 47 5.92 -8.04 10.72
CA SER A 47 7.37 -8.03 10.44
C SER A 47 8.20 -8.40 11.67
N ILE A 48 7.80 -7.94 12.87
CA ILE A 48 8.44 -8.31 14.13
C ILE A 48 8.24 -9.80 14.43
N THR A 49 7.01 -10.30 14.26
CA THR A 49 6.67 -11.71 14.42
C THR A 49 7.54 -12.58 13.52
N TYR A 50 7.63 -12.26 12.23
CA TYR A 50 8.44 -13.02 11.28
C TYR A 50 9.93 -12.96 11.61
N ARG A 51 10.46 -11.79 11.99
CA ARG A 51 11.85 -11.66 12.45
C ARG A 51 12.14 -12.60 13.63
N ARG A 52 11.24 -12.67 14.61
CA ARG A 52 11.35 -13.57 15.77
C ARG A 52 11.34 -15.04 15.35
N GLN A 53 10.48 -15.43 14.42
CA GLN A 53 10.45 -16.79 13.86
C GLN A 53 11.75 -17.17 13.15
N LYS A 54 12.52 -16.19 12.65
CA LYS A 54 13.85 -16.39 12.07
C LYS A 54 15.00 -16.33 13.10
N ASN A 55 14.68 -16.33 14.40
CA ASN A 55 15.64 -16.25 15.51
C ASN A 55 16.64 -15.08 15.37
N ASN A 56 16.20 -13.98 14.75
CA ASN A 56 17.04 -12.82 14.56
C ASN A 56 16.81 -11.81 15.70
N ASN A 57 17.82 -11.55 16.53
CA ASN A 57 17.75 -10.66 17.68
C ASN A 57 18.10 -9.19 17.38
N ASN A 58 18.27 -8.83 16.10
CA ASN A 58 18.57 -7.46 15.69
C ASN A 58 17.44 -6.48 16.04
N ILE A 59 17.78 -5.19 15.94
CA ILE A 59 16.90 -4.05 16.24
C ILE A 59 15.54 -4.20 15.55
N SER A 60 14.48 -4.13 16.35
CA SER A 60 13.08 -4.18 15.91
C SER A 60 12.73 -2.99 15.03
N VAL A 61 11.76 -3.15 14.13
CA VAL A 61 11.19 -2.04 13.35
C VAL A 61 10.16 -1.31 14.21
N CYS A 62 10.13 0.02 14.15
CA CYS A 62 9.09 0.83 14.77
C CYS A 62 8.09 1.41 13.75
N TYR A 63 7.07 2.08 14.26
CA TYR A 63 5.99 2.69 13.48
C TYR A 63 6.51 3.75 12.49
N GLU A 64 7.36 4.66 12.96
CA GLU A 64 7.92 5.76 12.18
C GLU A 64 8.85 5.25 11.07
N GLU A 65 9.65 4.22 11.38
CA GLU A 65 10.50 3.57 10.39
C GLU A 65 9.67 2.88 9.29
N MET A 66 8.55 2.25 9.65
CA MET A 66 7.66 1.66 8.66
C MET A 66 7.02 2.72 7.76
N LYS A 67 6.58 3.86 8.32
CA LYS A 67 6.09 4.99 7.51
C LYS A 67 7.16 5.53 6.56
N CYS A 68 8.38 5.73 7.06
CA CYS A 68 9.51 6.19 6.25
C CYS A 68 9.86 5.19 5.13
N PHE A 69 9.86 3.89 5.45
CA PHE A 69 10.07 2.82 4.48
C PHE A 69 9.02 2.84 3.36
N LEU A 70 7.73 2.97 3.69
CA LEU A 70 6.66 3.07 2.71
C LEU A 70 6.75 4.35 1.87
N ALA A 71 7.14 5.48 2.46
CA ALA A 71 7.37 6.73 1.74
C ALA A 71 8.50 6.60 0.71
N ILE A 72 9.58 5.90 1.05
CA ILE A 72 10.68 5.58 0.11
C ILE A 72 10.16 4.68 -1.02
N LEU A 73 9.31 3.68 -0.73
CA LEU A 73 8.70 2.85 -1.76
C LEU A 73 7.82 3.66 -2.72
N LEU A 74 6.99 4.56 -2.18
CA LEU A 74 6.15 5.46 -2.99
C LEU A 74 7.01 6.35 -3.91
N LEU A 75 8.04 6.98 -3.35
CA LEU A 75 8.97 7.80 -4.12
C LEU A 75 9.70 6.99 -5.20
N SER A 76 10.04 5.73 -4.92
CA SER A 76 10.73 4.87 -5.89
C SER A 76 9.87 4.53 -7.12
N GLY A 77 8.55 4.52 -6.98
CA GLY A 77 7.63 4.35 -8.10
C GLY A 77 7.59 5.58 -9.02
N TYR A 78 7.72 6.78 -8.42
CA TYR A 78 7.76 8.06 -9.12
C TYR A 78 9.13 8.33 -9.79
N LYS A 79 10.23 8.24 -9.04
CA LYS A 79 11.59 8.43 -9.54
C LYS A 79 12.31 7.09 -9.59
N GLN A 80 12.25 6.39 -10.70
CA GLN A 80 12.89 5.09 -10.88
C GLN A 80 14.38 5.25 -11.20
N VAL A 81 15.20 4.35 -10.67
CA VAL A 81 16.64 4.23 -10.97
C VAL A 81 16.98 2.76 -11.27
N PRO A 82 18.10 2.44 -11.94
CA PRO A 82 18.39 1.08 -12.40
C PRO A 82 18.40 0.01 -11.30
N SER A 83 18.75 0.39 -10.08
CA SER A 83 18.78 -0.52 -8.93
C SER A 83 18.35 0.21 -7.65
N LYS A 84 17.62 -0.46 -6.77
CA LYS A 84 17.20 0.10 -5.47
C LYS A 84 18.39 0.63 -4.65
N ARG A 85 19.58 0.04 -4.80
CA ARG A 85 20.79 0.51 -4.08
C ARG A 85 21.20 1.91 -4.53
N ASN A 86 20.93 2.26 -5.79
CA ASN A 86 21.36 3.50 -6.41
C ASN A 86 20.73 4.74 -5.76
N TYR A 87 19.59 4.62 -5.06
CA TYR A 87 19.02 5.75 -4.29
C TYR A 87 19.92 6.27 -3.18
N TRP A 88 20.90 5.47 -2.72
CA TRP A 88 21.87 5.82 -1.70
C TRP A 88 23.28 6.08 -2.25
N GLU A 89 23.46 5.99 -3.56
CA GLU A 89 24.75 6.29 -4.20
C GLU A 89 24.90 7.80 -4.40
N ASN A 90 26.15 8.26 -4.47
CA ASN A 90 26.47 9.69 -4.60
C ASN A 90 26.58 10.18 -6.05
N GLU A 91 26.46 9.28 -7.02
CA GLU A 91 26.51 9.60 -8.45
C GLU A 91 25.36 10.54 -8.84
N LEU A 92 25.66 11.55 -9.65
CA LEU A 92 24.78 12.69 -9.92
C LEU A 92 23.43 12.29 -10.55
N ASP A 93 23.41 11.24 -11.35
CA ASP A 93 22.23 10.76 -12.09
C ASP A 93 21.27 9.93 -11.21
N VAL A 94 21.76 9.36 -10.11
CA VAL A 94 20.96 8.49 -9.22
C VAL A 94 20.78 9.02 -7.80
N LYS A 95 21.60 9.99 -7.38
CA LYS A 95 21.55 10.57 -6.04
C LYS A 95 20.13 11.04 -5.70
N ASN A 96 19.68 10.66 -4.51
CA ASN A 96 18.39 11.05 -3.97
C ASN A 96 18.53 11.41 -2.49
N SER A 97 18.75 12.70 -2.21
CA SER A 97 18.93 13.21 -0.84
C SER A 97 17.74 12.88 0.05
N PHE A 98 16.51 12.99 -0.48
CA PHE A 98 15.30 12.62 0.27
C PHE A 98 15.33 11.16 0.75
N VAL A 99 15.86 10.23 -0.05
CA VAL A 99 15.98 8.82 0.36
C VAL A 99 17.16 8.62 1.31
N SER A 100 18.34 9.11 0.92
CA SER A 100 19.57 8.83 1.65
C SER A 100 19.60 9.44 3.05
N GLU A 101 18.95 10.60 3.23
CA GLU A 101 18.85 11.30 4.52
C GLU A 101 17.71 10.73 5.39
N ALA A 102 16.61 10.27 4.79
CA ALA A 102 15.46 9.77 5.54
C ALA A 102 15.70 8.40 6.18
N MET A 103 16.46 7.51 5.55
CA MET A 103 16.78 6.19 6.10
C MET A 103 18.12 5.67 5.56
N ARG A 104 18.93 5.04 6.41
CA ARG A 104 20.17 4.37 5.96
C ARG A 104 19.85 3.20 5.03
N ARG A 105 20.65 3.02 3.97
CA ARG A 105 20.53 1.93 2.99
C ARG A 105 20.33 0.56 3.63
N ASP A 106 21.21 0.19 4.54
CA ASP A 106 21.18 -1.14 5.16
C ASP A 106 19.95 -1.32 6.06
N ARG A 107 19.43 -0.23 6.64
CA ARG A 107 18.18 -0.26 7.40
C ARG A 107 16.98 -0.47 6.48
N PHE A 108 16.92 0.20 5.33
CA PHE A 108 15.89 -0.02 4.33
C PHE A 108 15.85 -1.49 3.87
N PHE A 109 17.00 -2.06 3.49
CA PHE A 109 17.07 -3.46 3.08
C PHE A 109 16.79 -4.44 4.23
N TYR A 110 17.12 -4.08 5.47
CA TYR A 110 16.73 -4.85 6.64
C TYR A 110 15.21 -4.89 6.79
N ILE A 111 14.52 -3.75 6.75
CA ILE A 111 13.05 -3.69 6.82
C ILE A 111 12.44 -4.47 5.66
N MET A 112 12.92 -4.25 4.43
CA MET A 112 12.45 -4.96 3.23
C MET A 112 12.56 -6.49 3.36
N ARG A 113 13.62 -7.00 3.99
CA ARG A 113 13.82 -8.45 4.20
C ARG A 113 12.79 -9.07 5.14
N TYR A 114 12.33 -8.33 6.15
CA TYR A 114 11.42 -8.85 7.17
C TYR A 114 9.98 -8.36 7.01
N LEU A 115 9.67 -7.53 6.02
CA LEU A 115 8.34 -7.02 5.75
C LEU A 115 7.31 -8.16 5.59
N HIS A 116 6.32 -8.22 6.47
CA HIS A 116 5.23 -9.20 6.43
C HIS A 116 3.89 -8.53 6.70
N CYS A 117 2.82 -9.08 6.13
CA CYS A 117 1.45 -8.58 6.29
C CYS A 117 0.54 -9.57 7.03
N ALA A 118 1.06 -10.73 7.43
CA ALA A 118 0.33 -11.79 8.12
C ALA A 118 1.29 -12.68 8.92
N ASP A 119 0.78 -13.34 9.96
CA ASP A 119 1.50 -14.37 10.69
C ASP A 119 1.59 -15.64 9.84
N CYS A 120 2.78 -15.93 9.32
CA CYS A 120 3.04 -17.09 8.48
C CYS A 120 2.77 -18.45 9.17
N SER A 121 2.62 -18.50 10.50
CA SER A 121 2.29 -19.72 11.23
C SER A 121 0.80 -20.05 11.29
N LYS A 122 -0.07 -19.10 10.87
CA LYS A 122 -1.54 -19.20 10.97
C LYS A 122 -2.23 -18.99 9.63
N LEU A 123 -1.51 -19.27 8.53
CA LEU A 123 -2.05 -19.06 7.19
C LEU A 123 -3.10 -20.12 6.86
N ASP A 124 -4.18 -19.67 6.25
CA ASP A 124 -5.13 -20.54 5.57
C ASP A 124 -4.48 -21.10 4.29
N ALA A 125 -4.42 -22.42 4.19
CA ALA A 125 -3.83 -23.14 3.06
C ALA A 125 -4.70 -23.08 1.80
N ASP A 126 -6.01 -22.90 1.96
CA ASP A 126 -6.95 -22.82 0.83
C ASP A 126 -7.00 -21.39 0.25
N ASP A 127 -6.60 -20.39 1.03
CA ASP A 127 -6.47 -19.01 0.57
C ASP A 127 -5.08 -18.72 -0.02
N ARG A 128 -5.01 -18.70 -1.37
CA ARG A 128 -3.79 -18.33 -2.13
C ARG A 128 -3.24 -16.93 -1.79
N TYR A 129 -4.05 -16.05 -1.22
CA TYR A 129 -3.66 -14.69 -0.82
C TYR A 129 -3.53 -14.52 0.69
N SER A 130 -3.50 -15.59 1.48
CA SER A 130 -3.49 -15.56 2.95
C SER A 130 -2.40 -14.65 3.53
N LYS A 131 -1.23 -14.58 2.88
CA LYS A 131 -0.11 -13.69 3.28
C LYS A 131 -0.40 -12.20 3.16
N LEU A 132 -1.33 -11.80 2.30
CA LEU A 132 -1.71 -10.41 2.05
C LEU A 132 -3.13 -10.10 2.56
N ARG A 133 -3.92 -11.13 2.85
CA ARG A 133 -5.33 -11.04 3.21
C ARG A 133 -5.60 -10.02 4.33
N PRO A 134 -4.84 -9.97 5.44
CA PRO A 134 -5.11 -8.99 6.50
C PRO A 134 -5.00 -7.55 5.99
N MET A 135 -3.94 -7.22 5.26
CA MET A 135 -3.75 -5.89 4.66
C MET A 135 -4.81 -5.57 3.60
N LEU A 136 -5.13 -6.54 2.73
CA LEU A 136 -6.15 -6.38 1.69
C LEU A 136 -7.54 -6.11 2.27
N ASN A 137 -7.87 -6.71 3.43
CA ASN A 137 -9.14 -6.48 4.09
C ASN A 137 -9.24 -5.05 4.64
N ILE A 138 -8.15 -4.52 5.23
CA ILE A 138 -8.08 -3.14 5.69
C ILE A 138 -8.21 -2.18 4.52
N LEU A 139 -7.44 -2.39 3.45
CA LEU A 139 -7.52 -1.58 2.23
C LEU A 139 -8.92 -1.61 1.62
N LYS A 140 -9.52 -2.80 1.48
CA LYS A 140 -10.88 -2.95 0.95
C LYS A 140 -11.89 -2.15 1.77
N LYS A 141 -11.78 -2.20 3.10
CA LYS A 141 -12.62 -1.40 3.99
C LYS A 141 -12.45 0.09 3.71
N GLY A 142 -11.20 0.59 3.69
CA GLY A 142 -10.91 2.00 3.38
C GLY A 142 -11.46 2.44 2.01
N PHE A 143 -11.27 1.62 0.96
CA PHE A 143 -11.85 1.90 -0.36
C PHE A 143 -13.39 1.97 -0.34
N LEU A 144 -14.06 1.11 0.41
CA LEU A 144 -15.52 1.14 0.51
C LEU A 144 -16.04 2.31 1.35
N ASP A 145 -15.31 2.70 2.39
CA ASP A 145 -15.69 3.79 3.29
C ASP A 145 -15.55 5.17 2.59
N GLU A 146 -14.49 5.32 1.79
CA GLU A 146 -14.16 6.60 1.14
C GLU A 146 -14.78 6.77 -0.26
N TYR A 147 -15.13 5.67 -0.93
CA TYR A 147 -15.73 5.74 -2.28
C TYR A 147 -17.19 6.19 -2.23
N LYS A 148 -17.48 7.34 -2.86
CA LYS A 148 -18.84 7.93 -2.87
C LYS A 148 -19.71 7.47 -4.07
N GLY A 149 -19.18 6.56 -4.89
CA GLY A 149 -19.89 6.00 -6.04
C GLY A 149 -19.55 6.65 -7.37
N ASP A 150 -19.81 5.93 -8.45
CA ASP A 150 -19.88 6.45 -9.82
C ASP A 150 -21.24 6.08 -10.43
N THR A 151 -21.63 6.86 -11.43
CA THR A 151 -22.79 6.60 -12.28
C THR A 151 -22.55 5.42 -13.22
N GLU A 152 -21.30 5.19 -13.65
CA GLU A 152 -20.91 4.10 -14.55
C GLU A 152 -19.78 3.24 -13.97
N LEU A 153 -20.10 2.01 -13.57
CA LEU A 153 -19.11 1.02 -13.15
C LEU A 153 -18.75 0.13 -14.35
N SER A 154 -17.46 0.03 -14.66
CA SER A 154 -16.96 -0.95 -15.62
C SER A 154 -16.30 -2.12 -14.90
N LEU A 155 -16.71 -3.33 -15.25
CA LEU A 155 -16.02 -4.55 -14.84
C LEU A 155 -15.23 -5.05 -16.05
N MET A 156 -13.91 -4.88 -16.01
CA MET A 156 -13.03 -5.54 -16.98
C MET A 156 -12.88 -7.01 -16.59
N SER A 157 -13.63 -7.90 -17.23
CA SER A 157 -13.32 -9.33 -17.22
C SER A 157 -12.07 -9.55 -18.06
N ARG A 158 -11.00 -10.07 -17.44
CA ARG A 158 -9.87 -10.64 -18.18
C ARG A 158 -10.24 -12.00 -18.75
#